data_AF-A0A7Y0JXM2-F1
#
_entry.id   AF-A0A7Y0JXM2-F1
#
_cell.length_a   1.000
_cell.length_b   1.000
_cell.length_c   1.000
_cell.angle_alpha   90.00
_cell.angle_beta   90.00
_cell.angle_gamma   90.00
#
_symmetry.space_group_name_H-M   'P 1'
#
loop_
_entity.id
_entity.type
_entity.pdbx_description
1 polymer ?
#
loop_
_entity_poly.entity_id
_entity_poly.type
_entity_poly.pdbx_seq_one_letter_code
_entity_poly.pdbx_strand_id
1 'polypeptide(L)' 'MTDVSEQHHSPQPSYPLPAPADGDPRFTYGLLHDIADVLQRNGFPRLEGTDWADLMTALGRFLYQSQEIS' A
#
# COMPACT_ATOMS: atom_id res chain seq x y z
N MET A 1 -17.84 0.31 -43.07
CA MET A 1 -16.47 0.29 -42.52
C MET A 1 -16.53 1.12 -41.25
N THR A 2 -16.95 0.51 -40.15
CA THR A 2 -17.23 1.22 -38.89
C THR A 2 -15.91 1.29 -38.13
N ASP A 3 -15.39 2.49 -37.97
CA ASP A 3 -14.27 2.79 -37.07
C ASP A 3 -14.77 2.56 -35.64
N VAL A 4 -14.44 1.40 -35.08
CA VAL A 4 -14.59 1.17 -33.64
C VAL A 4 -13.34 1.77 -33.04
N SER A 5 -13.41 3.05 -32.69
CA SER A 5 -12.37 3.68 -31.89
C SER A 5 -12.30 2.93 -30.55
N GLU A 6 -11.35 2.00 -30.43
CA GLU A 6 -11.01 1.34 -29.17
C GLU A 6 -10.58 2.44 -28.20
N GLN A 7 -11.46 2.80 -27.28
CA GLN A 7 -11.10 3.64 -26.15
C GLN A 7 -10.14 2.84 -25.27
N HIS A 8 -8.84 3.01 -25.52
CA HIS A 8 -7.78 2.59 -24.61
C HIS A 8 -7.90 3.39 -23.31
N HIS A 9 -8.75 2.93 -22.39
CA HIS A 9 -8.72 3.39 -21.01
C HIS A 9 -7.39 2.91 -20.43
N SER A 10 -6.45 3.85 -20.24
CA SER A 10 -5.26 3.56 -19.45
C SER A 10 -5.75 3.20 -18.04
N PRO A 11 -5.39 2.03 -17.49
CA PRO A 11 -5.86 1.63 -16.17
C PRO A 11 -5.35 2.65 -15.15
N GLN A 12 -6.29 3.29 -14.45
CA GLN A 12 -5.94 4.19 -13.36
C GLN A 12 -5.29 3.36 -12.24
N PRO A 13 -4.23 3.86 -11.57
CA PRO A 13 -3.63 3.15 -10.46
C PRO A 13 -4.64 2.91 -9.33
N SER A 14 -4.63 1.70 -8.76
CA SER A 14 -5.55 1.30 -7.68
C SER A 14 -5.21 1.91 -6.31
N TYR A 15 -4.01 2.48 -6.17
CA TYR A 15 -3.51 3.11 -4.96
C TYR A 15 -2.99 4.52 -5.29
N PRO A 16 -3.00 5.45 -4.32
CA PRO A 16 -3.47 5.27 -2.94
C PRO A 16 -5.00 5.31 -2.78
N LEU A 17 -5.51 4.57 -1.79
CA LEU A 17 -6.92 4.57 -1.38
C LEU A 17 -7.26 5.84 -0.56
N PRO A 18 -8.52 6.29 -0.55
CA PRO A 18 -8.97 7.28 0.42
C PRO A 18 -8.67 6.80 1.86
N ALA A 19 -8.10 7.67 2.69
CA ALA A 19 -7.83 7.35 4.09
C ALA A 19 -9.17 7.19 4.86
N PRO A 20 -9.37 6.10 5.60
CA PRO A 20 -10.57 5.92 6.41
C PRO A 20 -10.57 6.85 7.62
N ALA A 21 -11.75 7.31 8.03
CA ALA A 21 -11.91 8.23 9.16
C ALA A 21 -11.51 7.62 10.51
N ASP A 22 -11.85 6.34 10.73
CA ASP A 22 -11.68 5.66 12.02
C ASP A 22 -10.62 4.54 11.99
N GLY A 23 -9.69 4.61 11.03
CA GLY A 23 -8.69 3.57 10.77
C GLY A 23 -9.20 2.43 9.90
N ASP A 24 -8.27 1.68 9.29
CA ASP A 24 -8.61 0.52 8.44
C ASP A 24 -8.41 -0.78 9.22
N PRO A 25 -9.46 -1.61 9.43
CA PRO A 25 -9.32 -2.87 10.14
C PRO A 25 -8.44 -3.89 9.40
N ARG A 26 -8.13 -3.66 8.12
CA ARG A 26 -7.19 -4.49 7.35
C ARG A 26 -5.73 -4.12 7.65
N PHE A 27 -5.47 -2.90 8.12
CA PHE A 27 -4.13 -2.41 8.43
C PHE A 27 -3.73 -2.81 9.86
N THR A 28 -3.18 -4.01 9.98
CA THR A 28 -2.92 -4.66 11.28
C THR A 28 -1.45 -5.02 11.47
N TYR A 29 -1.04 -5.28 12.71
CA TYR A 29 0.28 -5.86 13.00
C TYR A 29 0.48 -7.23 12.33
N GLY A 30 -0.59 -8.02 12.18
CA GLY A 30 -0.54 -9.30 11.45
C GLY A 30 -0.11 -9.10 9.99
N LEU A 31 -0.70 -8.13 9.30
CA LEU A 31 -0.30 -7.76 7.94
C LEU A 31 1.18 -7.34 7.87
N LEU A 32 1.67 -6.57 8.85
CA LEU A 32 3.08 -6.19 8.87
C LEU A 32 4.01 -7.37 9.08
N HIS A 33 3.63 -8.32 9.94
CA HIS A 33 4.37 -9.57 10.12
C HIS A 33 4.41 -10.39 8.83
N ASP A 34 3.28 -10.52 8.13
CA ASP A 34 3.22 -11.25 6.87
C ASP A 34 4.15 -10.63 5.80
N ILE A 35 4.19 -9.29 5.73
CA ILE A 35 5.09 -8.58 4.81
C ILE A 35 6.56 -8.74 5.23
N ALA A 36 6.87 -8.61 6.52
CA ALA A 36 8.21 -8.82 7.05
C ALA A 36 8.72 -10.25 6.74
N ASP A 37 7.84 -11.25 6.88
CA ASP A 37 8.13 -12.64 6.52
C ASP A 37 8.42 -12.78 5.02
N VAL A 38 7.64 -12.13 4.15
CA VAL A 38 7.89 -12.13 2.71
C VAL A 38 9.23 -11.47 2.38
N LEU A 39 9.56 -10.34 2.99
CA LEU A 39 10.85 -9.67 2.80
C LEU A 39 12.00 -10.61 3.20
N GLN A 40 11.92 -11.20 4.39
CA GLN A 40 12.97 -12.11 4.87
C GLN A 40 13.12 -13.34 3.96
N ARG A 41 12.01 -13.91 3.45
CA ARG A 41 12.04 -15.03 2.48
C ARG A 41 12.68 -14.65 1.15
N ASN A 42 12.66 -13.37 0.76
CA ASN A 42 13.32 -12.87 -0.45
C ASN A 42 14.77 -12.40 -0.21
N GLY A 43 15.32 -12.68 0.97
CA GLY A 43 16.73 -12.40 1.29
C GLY A 43 16.99 -11.02 1.87
N PHE A 44 15.95 -10.24 2.19
CA PHE A 44 16.12 -9.02 2.99
C PHE A 44 16.43 -9.38 4.45
N PRO A 45 17.15 -8.51 5.19
CA PRO A 45 17.38 -8.71 6.62
C PRO A 45 16.07 -8.83 7.41
N ARG A 46 16.14 -9.51 8.55
CA ARG A 46 15.06 -9.50 9.53
C ARG A 46 14.88 -8.07 10.07
N LEU A 47 13.63 -7.63 10.19
CA LEU A 47 13.30 -6.34 10.78
C LEU A 47 13.57 -6.33 12.28
N GLU A 48 14.25 -5.29 12.76
CA GLU A 48 14.58 -5.08 14.16
C GLU A 48 14.25 -3.66 14.61
N GLY A 49 13.90 -3.47 15.88
CA GLY A 49 13.73 -2.14 16.48
C GLY A 49 12.84 -1.19 15.66
N THR A 50 13.44 -0.11 15.16
CA THR A 50 12.75 0.95 14.41
C THR A 50 12.26 0.52 13.03
N ASP A 51 12.80 -0.55 12.45
CA ASP A 51 12.42 -1.04 11.12
C ASP A 51 10.91 -1.32 11.01
N TRP A 52 10.30 -1.77 12.11
CA TRP A 52 8.86 -2.03 12.19
C TRP A 52 8.03 -0.77 12.03
N ALA A 53 8.43 0.32 12.67
CA ALA A 53 7.74 1.61 12.56
C ALA A 53 7.93 2.22 11.17
N ASP A 54 9.12 2.06 10.60
CA ASP A 54 9.43 2.52 9.24
C ASP A 54 8.63 1.74 8.19
N LEU A 55 8.54 0.41 8.31
CA LEU A 55 7.69 -0.42 7.44
C LEU A 55 6.21 -0.04 7.57
N MET A 56 5.72 0.14 8.80
CA MET A 56 4.34 0.58 9.04
C MET A 56 4.06 1.90 8.34
N THR A 57 4.97 2.87 8.48
CA THR A 57 4.83 4.20 7.89
C THR A 57 4.87 4.14 6.37
N ALA A 58 5.81 3.38 5.80
CA ALA A 58 5.96 3.21 4.36
C ALA A 58 4.74 2.53 3.75
N LEU A 59 4.23 1.46 4.39
CA LEU A 59 3.03 0.76 3.93
C LEU A 59 1.79 1.65 4.02
N GLY A 60 1.62 2.39 5.12
CA GLY A 60 0.52 3.35 5.25
C GLY A 60 0.53 4.42 4.15
N ARG A 61 1.70 4.98 3.84
CA ARG A 61 1.88 5.97 2.75
C ARG A 61 1.62 5.39 1.37
N PHE A 62 1.93 4.12 1.16
CA PHE A 62 1.62 3.43 -0.10
C PHE A 62 0.12 3.18 -0.24
N LEU A 63 -0.53 2.72 0.84
CA LEU A 63 -1.93 2.30 0.82
C LEU A 63 -2.91 3.48 0.79
N TYR A 64 -2.61 4.59 1.46
CA TYR A 64 -3.57 5.65 1.71
C TYR A 64 -3.12 7.02 1.21
N GLN A 65 -4.10 7.81 0.75
CA GLN A 65 -3.87 9.21 0.39
C GLN A 65 -3.41 9.96 1.63
N SER A 66 -2.35 10.76 1.49
CA SER A 66 -1.97 11.67 2.57
C SER A 66 -3.13 12.65 2.76
N GLN A 67 -3.69 12.68 3.96
CA GLN A 67 -4.65 13.71 4.34
C GLN A 67 -3.88 15.02 4.49
N GLU A 68 -3.54 15.68 3.39
CA GLU A 68 -3.21 17.10 3.42
C GLU A 68 -4.51 17.82 3.76
N ILE A 69 -4.65 18.21 5.03
CA ILE A 69 -5.71 19.11 5.46
C ILE A 69 -5.39 20.46 4.81
N SER A 70 -6.05 20.78 3.69
CA SER A 70 -6.17 22.16 3.18
C SER A 70 -7.14 22.98 4.02
#